data_AF-A0A9W8XIE3-F1
#
_entry.id   AF-A0A9W8XIE3-F1
#
_cell.length_a   1.000
_cell.length_b   1.000
_cell.length_c   1.000
_cell.angle_alpha   90.00
_cell.angle_beta   90.00
_cell.angle_gamma   90.00
#
_symmetry.space_group_name_H-M   'P 1'
#
loop_
_entity.id
_entity.type
_entity.pdbx_description
1 polymer ?
#
loop_
_entity_poly.entity_id
_entity_poly.type
_entity_poly.pdbx_seq_one_letter_code
_entity_poly.pdbx_strand_id
1 'polypeptide(L)'
;MSRHKTVVEQKQQFLQSRKQYLSRGIAPSERLKQIAHEGGVELSVLKGAVDKVNRELKQHSRRVYSRQMTEHVVEQIDTFYWDSGTRNVDDDAVDATTDMTEDENAMYLNDDLTQDVNIAQLPTRWDTFSDPSPSSLEDPIDQDDYLSAMTRLQSLSAQRLTLQQKLNTYRTLLALLEPYRQPKDNVQPNLVWKDSPLAGELGKMRTLAIRVAGRVGEKFVDAQVPATVEEDIAVEEDGNEKVKKVLANW
;
A
#
# COMPACT_ATOMS: atom_id res chain seq x y z
N MET A 1 -22.58 25.84 8.31
CA MET A 1 -21.67 25.37 9.37
C MET A 1 -21.95 23.90 9.57
N SER A 2 -21.13 23.06 8.94
CA SER A 2 -21.27 21.61 8.84
C SER A 2 -21.44 20.96 10.22
N ARG A 3 -22.53 20.23 10.42
CA ARG A 3 -22.84 19.47 11.66
C ARG A 3 -22.08 18.13 11.73
N HIS A 4 -20.93 18.00 11.08
CA HIS A 4 -20.17 16.77 11.10
C HIS A 4 -19.34 16.75 12.38
N LYS A 5 -19.78 15.92 13.33
CA LYS A 5 -19.01 15.62 14.54
C LYS A 5 -17.70 14.98 14.12
N THR A 6 -16.61 15.33 14.81
CA THR A 6 -15.31 14.68 14.54
C THR A 6 -15.39 13.18 14.85
N VAL A 7 -14.58 12.36 14.18
CA VAL A 7 -14.57 10.89 14.39
C VAL A 7 -14.32 10.56 15.86
N VAL A 8 -13.41 11.30 16.52
CA VAL A 8 -13.14 11.20 17.96
C VAL A 8 -14.40 11.47 18.79
N GLU A 9 -15.16 12.51 18.45
CA GLU A 9 -16.41 12.86 19.13
C GLU A 9 -17.50 11.78 18.91
N GLN A 10 -17.56 11.17 17.73
CA GLN A 10 -18.48 10.07 17.44
C GLN A 10 -18.11 8.81 18.24
N LYS A 11 -16.82 8.44 18.27
CA LYS A 11 -16.30 7.34 19.11
C LYS A 11 -16.61 7.58 20.59
N GLN A 12 -16.39 8.82 21.06
CA GLN A 12 -16.69 9.21 22.43
C GLN A 12 -18.20 9.10 22.75
N GLN A 13 -19.07 9.59 21.86
CA GLN A 13 -20.53 9.49 22.04
C GLN A 13 -21.00 8.03 22.03
N PHE A 14 -20.43 7.20 21.15
CA PHE A 14 -20.71 5.77 21.14
C PHE A 14 -20.37 5.12 22.49
N LEU A 15 -19.15 5.34 23.01
CA LEU A 15 -18.74 4.78 24.30
C LEU A 15 -19.58 5.32 25.46
N GLN A 16 -19.96 6.59 25.43
CA GLN A 16 -20.86 7.17 26.42
C GLN A 16 -22.26 6.53 26.38
N SER A 17 -22.81 6.30 25.19
CA SER A 17 -24.10 5.61 25.03
C SER A 17 -24.01 4.17 25.55
N ARG A 18 -22.95 3.43 25.22
CA ARG A 18 -22.73 2.06 25.68
C ARG A 18 -22.54 1.99 27.19
N LYS A 19 -21.82 2.95 27.78
CA LYS A 19 -21.73 3.10 29.23
C LYS A 19 -23.12 3.29 29.85
N GLN A 20 -24.00 4.08 29.26
CA GLN A 20 -25.36 4.28 29.78
C GLN A 20 -26.17 2.98 29.77
N TYR A 21 -26.01 2.14 28.74
CA TYR A 21 -26.62 0.81 28.70
C TYR A 21 -26.04 -0.13 29.76
N LEU A 22 -24.71 -0.18 29.91
CA LEU A 22 -24.04 -1.08 30.85
C LEU A 22 -24.20 -0.66 32.32
N SER A 23 -24.43 0.62 32.58
CA SER A 23 -24.69 1.15 33.93
C SER A 23 -26.17 1.15 34.30
N ARG A 24 -27.05 0.69 33.40
CA ARG A 24 -28.48 0.56 33.69
C ARG A 24 -28.68 -0.50 34.76
N GLY A 25 -29.41 -0.14 35.81
CA GLY A 25 -29.77 -1.07 36.88
C GLY A 25 -30.60 -2.23 36.35
N ILE A 26 -30.35 -3.41 36.91
CA ILE A 26 -31.09 -4.63 36.60
C ILE A 26 -32.40 -4.59 37.39
N ALA A 27 -33.52 -4.74 36.69
CA ALA A 27 -34.82 -4.96 37.33
C ALA A 27 -35.00 -6.46 37.61
N PRO A 28 -35.64 -6.85 38.73
CA PRO A 28 -35.93 -8.25 39.00
C PRO A 28 -36.86 -8.79 37.92
N SER A 29 -36.37 -9.71 37.09
CA SER A 29 -37.17 -10.33 36.03
C SER A 29 -38.25 -11.24 36.63
N GLU A 30 -39.37 -11.40 35.93
CA GLU A 30 -40.49 -12.24 36.40
C GLU A 30 -40.05 -13.68 36.65
N ARG A 31 -39.12 -14.21 35.85
CA ARG A 31 -38.49 -15.52 36.06
C ARG A 31 -37.73 -15.59 37.39
N LEU A 32 -37.01 -14.52 37.75
CA LEU A 32 -36.27 -14.46 39.01
C LEU A 32 -37.23 -14.43 40.22
N LYS A 33 -38.37 -13.73 40.08
CA LYS A 33 -39.42 -13.72 41.09
C LYS A 33 -40.08 -15.10 41.25
N GLN A 34 -40.33 -15.81 40.16
CA GLN A 34 -40.86 -17.19 40.19
C GLN A 34 -39.91 -18.14 40.91
N ILE A 35 -38.62 -18.12 40.56
CA ILE A 35 -37.58 -18.94 41.21
C ILE A 35 -37.47 -18.61 42.70
N ALA A 36 -37.55 -17.33 43.08
CA ALA A 36 -37.54 -16.92 44.48
C ALA A 36 -38.76 -17.42 45.26
N HIS A 37 -39.95 -17.39 44.64
CA HIS A 37 -41.16 -17.96 45.23
C HIS A 37 -41.08 -19.48 45.40
N GLU A 38 -40.57 -20.19 44.39
CA GLU A 38 -40.34 -21.65 44.46
C GLU A 38 -39.27 -22.02 45.51
N GLY A 39 -38.27 -21.16 45.70
CA GLY A 39 -37.22 -21.31 46.71
C GLY A 39 -37.58 -20.81 48.12
N GLY A 40 -38.81 -20.34 48.35
CA GLY A 40 -39.26 -19.83 49.66
C GLY A 40 -38.61 -18.51 50.10
N VAL A 41 -38.01 -17.76 49.18
CA VAL A 41 -37.35 -16.48 49.46
C VAL A 41 -38.36 -15.34 49.39
N GLU A 42 -38.43 -14.52 50.43
CA GLU A 42 -39.29 -13.34 50.42
C GLU A 42 -38.87 -12.32 49.36
N LEU A 43 -39.85 -11.73 48.68
CA LEU A 43 -39.63 -10.68 47.66
C LEU A 43 -38.91 -9.44 48.20
N SER A 44 -39.00 -9.19 49.51
CA SER A 44 -38.30 -8.13 50.23
C SER A 44 -36.77 -8.33 50.22
N VAL A 45 -36.31 -9.56 50.50
CA VAL A 45 -34.90 -9.96 50.49
C VAL A 45 -34.34 -9.96 49.08
N LEU A 46 -35.12 -10.47 48.11
CA LEU A 46 -34.77 -10.40 46.69
C LEU A 46 -34.54 -8.95 46.25
N LYS A 47 -35.48 -8.06 46.58
CA LYS A 47 -35.37 -6.64 46.24
C LYS A 47 -34.13 -6.01 46.88
N GLY A 48 -33.86 -6.30 48.16
CA GLY A 48 -32.66 -5.82 48.85
C GLY A 48 -31.36 -6.31 48.21
N ALA A 49 -31.31 -7.57 47.76
CA ALA A 49 -30.16 -8.12 47.06
C ALA A 49 -29.95 -7.46 45.68
N VAL A 50 -31.03 -7.27 44.91
CA VAL A 50 -30.99 -6.58 43.61
C VAL A 50 -30.57 -5.11 43.78
N ASP A 51 -31.07 -4.43 44.81
CA ASP A 51 -30.67 -3.06 45.13
C ASP A 51 -29.19 -2.97 45.51
N LYS A 52 -28.66 -3.96 46.25
CA LYS A 52 -27.23 -4.04 46.57
C LYS A 52 -26.38 -4.26 45.33
N VAL A 53 -26.76 -5.18 44.45
CA VAL A 53 -26.08 -5.42 43.17
C VAL A 53 -26.11 -4.16 42.29
N ASN A 54 -27.24 -3.47 42.22
CA ASN A 54 -27.37 -2.22 41.47
C ASN A 54 -26.47 -1.11 42.04
N ARG A 55 -26.26 -1.05 43.37
CA ARG A 55 -25.31 -0.11 43.99
C ARG A 55 -23.86 -0.45 43.63
N GLU A 56 -23.47 -1.71 43.73
CA GLU A 56 -22.12 -2.17 43.36
C GLU A 56 -21.85 -1.93 41.86
N LEU A 57 -22.82 -2.22 40.99
CA LEU A 57 -22.72 -1.97 39.55
C LEU A 57 -22.54 -0.46 39.24
N LYS A 58 -23.23 0.41 39.97
CA LYS A 58 -23.10 1.86 39.84
C LYS A 58 -21.73 2.35 40.32
N GLN A 59 -21.20 1.74 41.39
CA GLN A 59 -19.87 2.05 41.90
C GLN A 59 -18.77 1.59 40.93
N HIS A 60 -18.88 0.37 40.42
CA HIS A 60 -17.95 -0.19 39.43
C HIS A 60 -17.96 0.61 38.12
N SER A 61 -19.13 0.92 37.57
CA SER A 61 -19.24 1.70 36.33
C SER A 61 -18.68 3.12 36.46
N ARG A 62 -18.75 3.74 37.66
CA ARG A 62 -18.11 5.04 37.91
C ARG A 62 -16.59 4.95 38.00
N ARG A 63 -16.05 3.85 38.53
CA ARG A 63 -14.60 3.63 38.69
C ARG A 63 -13.93 3.24 37.38
N VAL A 64 -14.53 2.30 36.64
CA VAL A 64 -13.95 1.75 35.40
C VAL A 64 -14.17 2.68 34.22
N TYR A 65 -15.40 3.21 34.05
CA TYR A 65 -15.71 4.12 32.96
C TYR A 65 -15.60 5.58 33.39
N SER A 66 -14.42 5.96 33.89
CA SER A 66 -14.13 7.38 34.15
C SER A 66 -14.09 8.15 32.82
N ARG A 67 -14.30 9.47 32.88
CA ARG A 67 -14.25 10.32 31.68
C ARG A 67 -12.86 10.25 31.02
N GLN A 68 -11.81 10.36 31.83
CA GLN A 68 -10.42 10.27 31.39
C GLN A 68 -10.09 8.92 30.75
N MET A 69 -10.59 7.81 31.33
CA MET A 69 -10.40 6.48 30.73
C MET A 69 -11.12 6.36 29.39
N THR A 70 -12.30 6.95 29.26
CA THR A 70 -13.04 6.95 27.99
C THR A 70 -12.29 7.74 26.92
N GLU A 71 -11.76 8.92 27.28
CA GLU A 71 -10.95 9.75 26.38
C GLU A 71 -9.67 9.00 25.96
N HIS A 72 -8.98 8.35 26.89
CA HIS A 72 -7.79 7.55 26.61
C HIS A 72 -8.08 6.32 25.72
N VAL A 73 -9.18 5.59 25.95
CA VAL A 73 -9.55 4.47 25.07
C VAL A 73 -9.89 4.95 23.66
N VAL A 74 -10.55 6.11 23.52
CA VAL A 74 -10.81 6.70 22.20
C VAL A 74 -9.49 7.03 21.50
N GLU A 75 -8.56 7.66 22.21
CA GLU A 75 -7.22 7.97 21.69
C GLU A 75 -6.48 6.70 21.27
N GLN A 76 -6.45 5.66 22.10
CA GLN A 76 -5.84 4.37 21.76
C GLN A 76 -6.47 3.72 20.53
N ILE A 77 -7.80 3.72 20.42
CA ILE A 77 -8.49 3.20 19.23
C ILE A 77 -8.13 4.04 17.99
N ASP A 78 -7.95 5.34 18.15
CA ASP A 78 -7.50 6.20 17.06
C ASP A 78 -6.07 5.87 16.66
N THR A 79 -5.14 5.78 17.62
CA THR A 79 -3.75 5.38 17.38
C THR A 79 -3.68 4.01 16.70
N PHE A 80 -4.40 3.00 17.18
CA PHE A 80 -4.42 1.69 16.54
C PHE A 80 -5.00 1.72 15.13
N TYR A 81 -6.04 2.53 14.89
CA TYR A 81 -6.61 2.67 13.55
C TYR A 81 -5.62 3.32 12.58
N TRP A 82 -4.91 4.36 13.03
CA TRP A 82 -3.85 4.99 12.25
C TRP A 82 -2.68 4.02 12.03
N ASP A 83 -2.23 3.31 13.07
CA ASP A 83 -1.13 2.35 13.02
C ASP A 83 -1.45 1.16 12.11
N SER A 84 -2.70 0.67 12.11
CA SER A 84 -3.14 -0.39 11.18
C SER A 84 -3.20 0.10 9.73
N GLY A 85 -3.53 1.38 9.50
CA GLY A 85 -3.48 1.99 8.18
C GLY A 85 -2.06 2.25 7.68
N THR A 86 -1.11 2.54 8.58
CA THR A 86 0.29 2.80 8.22
C THR A 86 1.16 1.55 8.13
N ARG A 87 0.83 0.47 8.87
CA ARG A 87 1.59 -0.80 8.83
C ARG A 87 1.62 -1.43 7.44
N ASN A 88 0.61 -1.17 6.61
CA ASN A 88 0.58 -1.66 5.23
C ASN A 88 1.43 -0.85 4.24
N VAL A 89 2.02 0.29 4.65
CA VAL A 89 2.77 1.18 3.75
C VAL A 89 4.29 1.11 3.96
N ASP A 90 4.78 0.81 5.17
CA ASP A 90 6.22 0.84 5.50
C ASP A 90 6.84 -0.52 5.90
N ASP A 91 6.06 -1.54 6.29
CA ASP A 91 6.61 -2.80 6.84
C ASP A 91 6.67 -3.96 5.82
N ASP A 92 6.14 -3.75 4.61
CA ASP A 92 6.14 -4.74 3.50
C ASP A 92 7.53 -4.99 2.88
N ALA A 93 8.59 -4.45 3.48
CA ALA A 93 9.96 -4.77 3.13
C ALA A 93 10.62 -5.81 4.06
N VAL A 94 10.08 -6.11 5.26
CA VAL A 94 10.86 -6.82 6.29
C VAL A 94 10.13 -7.75 7.28
N ASP A 95 8.94 -8.32 7.06
CA ASP A 95 8.61 -9.55 7.82
C ASP A 95 7.53 -10.44 7.21
N ALA A 96 7.95 -11.34 6.32
CA ALA A 96 7.11 -12.38 5.74
C ALA A 96 6.91 -13.57 6.71
N THR A 97 6.46 -13.35 7.95
CA THR A 97 6.02 -14.45 8.84
C THR A 97 5.00 -14.02 9.92
N THR A 98 3.80 -13.58 9.55
CA THR A 98 2.66 -13.76 10.48
C THR A 98 1.37 -14.06 9.74
N ASP A 99 0.98 -15.32 9.88
CA ASP A 99 -0.32 -15.92 9.61
C ASP A 99 -1.44 -15.09 10.26
N MET A 100 -2.07 -14.19 9.48
CA MET A 100 -3.35 -13.54 9.78
C MET A 100 -4.16 -13.47 8.49
N THR A 101 -4.99 -14.48 8.29
CA THR A 101 -6.03 -14.51 7.25
C THR A 101 -7.20 -13.60 7.63
N GLU A 102 -6.98 -12.30 7.76
CA GLU A 102 -8.03 -11.28 7.89
C GLU A 102 -7.95 -10.36 6.68
N ASP A 103 -8.77 -10.68 5.67
CA ASP A 103 -9.11 -9.86 4.49
C ASP A 103 -8.04 -8.84 4.04
N GLU A 104 -7.05 -9.30 3.27
CA GLU A 104 -6.20 -8.42 2.42
C GLU A 104 -7.00 -7.54 1.44
N ASN A 105 -8.32 -7.73 1.36
CA ASN A 105 -9.27 -7.00 0.53
C ASN A 105 -10.30 -6.17 1.32
N ALA A 106 -10.18 -6.04 2.65
CA ALA A 106 -11.11 -5.22 3.43
C ALA A 106 -10.81 -3.73 3.22
N MET A 107 -11.53 -3.12 2.28
CA MET A 107 -11.51 -1.66 2.14
C MET A 107 -12.14 -1.00 3.36
N TYR A 108 -11.42 -0.08 3.99
CA TYR A 108 -11.95 0.76 5.03
C TYR A 108 -12.56 2.04 4.43
N LEU A 109 -13.58 2.59 5.11
CA LEU A 109 -14.29 3.81 4.65
C LEU A 109 -13.36 5.02 4.41
N ASN A 110 -12.15 5.02 4.99
CA ASN A 110 -11.18 6.09 4.88
C ASN A 110 -10.01 5.78 3.95
N ASP A 111 -10.07 4.67 3.21
CA ASP A 111 -9.00 4.34 2.25
C ASP A 111 -8.96 5.39 1.14
N ASP A 112 -7.75 5.86 0.86
CA ASP A 112 -7.53 6.89 -0.13
C ASP A 112 -7.72 6.30 -1.54
N LEU A 113 -8.87 6.60 -2.15
CA LEU A 113 -9.21 6.21 -3.52
C LEU A 113 -8.37 6.93 -4.58
N THR A 114 -7.41 7.76 -4.19
CA THR A 114 -6.37 8.17 -5.14
C THR A 114 -5.44 7.00 -5.43
N GLN A 115 -5.17 6.06 -4.53
CA GLN A 115 -4.16 5.02 -4.78
C GLN A 115 -4.69 3.88 -5.65
N ASP A 116 -3.90 3.44 -6.65
CA ASP A 116 -4.34 2.41 -7.60
C ASP A 116 -4.60 1.05 -6.93
N VAL A 117 -3.91 0.77 -5.82
CA VAL A 117 -4.09 -0.45 -5.00
C VAL A 117 -5.50 -0.49 -4.39
N ASN A 118 -5.92 0.63 -3.80
CA ASN A 118 -7.24 0.75 -3.18
C ASN A 118 -8.37 0.73 -4.22
N ILE A 119 -8.12 1.31 -5.41
CA ILE A 119 -9.07 1.23 -6.53
C ILE A 119 -9.23 -0.23 -7.00
N ALA A 120 -8.18 -1.04 -6.99
CA ALA A 120 -8.24 -2.44 -7.41
C ALA A 120 -8.98 -3.35 -6.41
N GLN A 121 -9.02 -2.97 -5.14
CA GLN A 121 -9.75 -3.68 -4.08
C GLN A 121 -11.27 -3.41 -4.10
N LEU A 122 -11.73 -2.41 -4.87
CA LEU A 122 -13.16 -2.06 -4.93
C LEU A 122 -13.99 -3.23 -5.50
N PRO A 123 -15.11 -3.58 -4.86
CA PRO A 123 -15.97 -4.66 -5.33
C PRO A 123 -16.63 -4.28 -6.66
N THR A 124 -16.82 -5.26 -7.54
CA THR A 124 -17.43 -5.04 -8.86
C THR A 124 -18.93 -4.72 -8.78
N ARG A 125 -19.58 -5.07 -7.67
CA ARG A 125 -20.99 -4.80 -7.38
C ARG A 125 -21.14 -4.15 -6.01
N TRP A 126 -22.14 -3.30 -5.85
CA TRP A 126 -22.47 -2.67 -4.58
C TRP A 126 -23.48 -3.55 -3.85
N ASP A 127 -23.03 -4.33 -2.86
CA ASP A 127 -23.91 -5.19 -2.09
C ASP A 127 -24.68 -4.35 -1.05
N THR A 128 -25.84 -3.80 -1.45
CA THR A 128 -26.75 -3.00 -0.61
C THR A 128 -27.19 -3.71 0.69
N PHE A 129 -27.01 -5.03 0.78
CA PHE A 129 -27.38 -5.84 1.94
C PHE A 129 -26.39 -5.77 3.11
N SER A 130 -25.14 -5.37 2.88
CA SER A 130 -24.09 -5.38 3.91
C SER A 130 -24.01 -4.09 4.74
N ASP A 131 -24.58 -2.98 4.26
CA ASP A 131 -24.60 -1.71 5.00
C ASP A 131 -26.03 -1.32 5.42
N PRO A 132 -26.48 -1.68 6.64
CA PRO A 132 -27.76 -1.25 7.17
C PRO A 132 -27.74 0.18 7.73
N SER A 133 -26.71 1.00 7.50
CA SER A 133 -26.70 2.41 7.93
C SER A 133 -27.52 3.28 6.96
N PRO A 134 -28.75 3.70 7.32
CA PRO A 134 -29.57 4.54 6.46
C PRO A 134 -29.17 6.00 6.70
N SER A 135 -27.93 6.36 6.37
CA SER A 135 -27.46 7.75 6.57
C SER A 135 -27.99 8.72 5.51
N SER A 136 -28.66 8.23 4.46
CA SER A 136 -29.34 9.05 3.47
C SER A 136 -30.70 8.45 3.14
N LEU A 137 -31.73 8.86 3.88
CA LEU A 137 -33.14 8.56 3.60
C LEU A 137 -33.65 9.26 2.32
N GLU A 138 -32.79 9.92 1.54
CA GLU A 138 -33.19 10.78 0.44
C GLU A 138 -32.89 10.22 -0.96
N ASP A 139 -31.91 9.33 -1.16
CA ASP A 139 -31.71 8.64 -2.45
C ASP A 139 -31.02 7.28 -2.23
N PRO A 140 -31.66 6.14 -2.53
CA PRO A 140 -30.93 4.87 -2.62
C PRO A 140 -29.95 5.03 -3.79
N ILE A 141 -28.64 4.91 -3.52
CA ILE A 141 -27.64 4.92 -4.58
C ILE A 141 -27.90 3.70 -5.46
N ASP A 142 -28.26 3.94 -6.72
CA ASP A 142 -28.51 2.87 -7.67
C ASP A 142 -27.19 2.17 -8.02
N GLN A 143 -27.26 0.87 -8.29
CA GLN A 143 -26.11 0.07 -8.72
C GLN A 143 -25.44 0.66 -9.98
N ASP A 144 -26.24 1.27 -10.86
CA ASP A 144 -25.77 1.91 -12.09
C ASP A 144 -24.93 3.16 -11.80
N ASP A 145 -25.31 3.94 -10.79
CA ASP A 145 -24.55 5.12 -10.36
C ASP A 145 -23.18 4.72 -9.81
N TYR A 146 -23.12 3.65 -9.01
CA TYR A 146 -21.86 3.09 -8.52
C TYR A 146 -20.94 2.67 -9.68
N LEU A 147 -21.47 1.93 -10.65
CA LEU A 147 -20.68 1.50 -11.82
C LEU A 147 -20.19 2.69 -12.65
N SER A 148 -21.02 3.72 -12.81
CA SER A 148 -20.61 4.95 -13.50
C SER A 148 -19.47 5.67 -12.77
N ALA A 149 -19.52 5.72 -11.43
CA ALA A 149 -18.47 6.30 -10.61
C ALA A 149 -17.18 5.47 -10.68
N MET A 150 -17.29 4.14 -10.65
CA MET A 150 -16.15 3.22 -10.73
C MET A 150 -15.42 3.34 -12.07
N THR A 151 -16.15 3.34 -13.19
CA THR A 151 -15.55 3.53 -14.52
C THR A 151 -14.88 4.90 -14.66
N ARG A 152 -15.49 5.95 -14.10
CA ARG A 152 -14.88 7.28 -14.05
C ARG A 152 -13.58 7.26 -13.24
N LEU A 153 -13.57 6.63 -12.07
CA LEU A 153 -12.40 6.51 -11.21
C LEU A 153 -11.25 5.80 -11.93
N GLN A 154 -11.54 4.67 -12.58
CA GLN A 154 -10.57 3.93 -13.40
C GLN A 154 -10.03 4.75 -14.59
N SER A 155 -10.87 5.57 -15.24
CA SER A 155 -10.42 6.43 -16.34
C SER A 155 -9.46 7.52 -15.86
N LEU A 156 -9.72 8.10 -14.68
CA LEU A 156 -8.89 9.13 -14.07
C LEU A 156 -7.58 8.55 -13.55
N SER A 157 -7.59 7.35 -12.97
CA SER A 157 -6.37 6.67 -12.53
C SER A 157 -5.47 6.33 -13.71
N ALA A 158 -6.04 5.82 -14.81
CA ALA A 158 -5.30 5.59 -16.06
C ALA A 158 -4.70 6.90 -16.61
N GLN A 159 -5.46 7.99 -16.63
CA GLN A 159 -4.95 9.29 -17.06
C GLN A 159 -3.79 9.76 -16.18
N ARG A 160 -3.90 9.63 -14.86
CA ARG A 160 -2.83 9.98 -13.93
C ARG A 160 -1.57 9.16 -14.20
N LEU A 161 -1.69 7.86 -14.42
CA LEU A 161 -0.56 6.98 -14.70
C LEU A 161 0.18 7.44 -15.97
N THR A 162 -0.56 7.77 -17.05
CA THR A 162 0.07 8.29 -18.28
C THR A 162 0.80 9.62 -18.05
N LEU A 163 0.26 10.51 -17.20
CA LEU A 163 0.90 11.77 -16.85
C LEU A 163 2.16 11.56 -16.01
N GLN A 164 2.12 10.63 -15.04
CA GLN A 164 3.30 10.28 -14.24
C GLN A 164 4.40 9.67 -15.11
N GLN A 165 4.06 8.80 -16.06
CA GLN A 165 5.01 8.28 -17.04
C GLN A 165 5.65 9.40 -17.86
N LYS A 166 4.85 10.33 -18.40
CA LYS A 166 5.35 11.50 -19.12
C LYS A 166 6.27 12.38 -18.25
N LEU A 167 5.91 12.58 -16.98
CA LEU A 167 6.73 13.33 -16.05
C LEU A 167 8.08 12.61 -15.85
N ASN A 168 8.04 11.30 -15.64
CA ASN A 168 9.26 10.50 -15.46
C ASN A 168 10.14 10.54 -16.70
N THR A 169 9.58 10.44 -17.92
CA THR A 169 10.38 10.58 -19.15
C THR A 169 10.99 11.98 -19.27
N TYR A 170 10.27 13.05 -18.91
CA TYR A 170 10.87 14.39 -18.89
C TYR A 170 11.97 14.55 -17.83
N ARG A 171 11.80 13.95 -16.65
CA ARG A 171 12.85 13.93 -15.61
C ARG A 171 14.08 13.17 -16.06
N THR A 172 13.93 12.02 -16.71
CA THR A 172 15.07 11.26 -17.23
C THR A 172 15.76 12.01 -18.36
N LEU A 173 15.02 12.64 -19.27
CA LEU A 173 15.59 13.49 -20.32
C LEU A 173 16.34 14.69 -19.72
N LEU A 174 15.78 15.34 -18.70
CA LEU A 174 16.45 16.43 -18.00
C LEU A 174 17.75 15.94 -17.35
N ALA A 175 17.72 14.78 -16.68
CA ALA A 175 18.91 14.18 -16.09
C ALA A 175 19.99 13.86 -17.14
N LEU A 176 19.61 13.39 -18.34
CA LEU A 176 20.52 13.18 -19.46
C LEU A 176 21.07 14.49 -20.04
N LEU A 177 20.34 15.59 -19.89
CA LEU A 177 20.77 16.92 -20.32
C LEU A 177 21.65 17.64 -19.30
N GLU A 178 21.61 17.25 -18.02
CA GLU A 178 22.39 17.89 -16.95
C GLU A 178 23.91 17.95 -17.26
N PRO A 179 24.55 16.90 -17.80
CA PRO A 179 25.96 16.96 -18.21
C PRO A 179 26.26 18.05 -19.26
N TYR A 180 25.31 18.38 -20.13
CA TYR A 180 25.48 19.43 -21.15
C TYR A 180 25.39 20.85 -20.59
N ARG A 181 24.99 21.03 -19.32
CA ARG A 181 24.96 22.34 -18.66
C ARG A 181 26.36 22.94 -18.48
N GLN A 182 27.37 22.08 -18.28
CA GLN A 182 28.78 22.43 -18.22
C GLN A 182 29.58 21.51 -19.15
N PRO A 183 29.49 21.73 -20.48
CA PRO A 183 30.03 20.80 -21.46
C PRO A 183 31.56 20.74 -21.43
N LYS A 184 32.22 21.82 -21.01
CA LYS A 184 33.69 21.89 -20.87
C LYS A 184 34.22 20.96 -19.77
N ASP A 185 33.47 20.80 -18.68
CA ASP A 185 33.91 20.03 -17.51
C ASP A 185 33.41 18.58 -17.56
N ASN A 186 32.20 18.35 -18.11
CA ASN A 186 31.56 17.02 -18.09
C ASN A 186 31.68 16.25 -19.42
N VAL A 187 31.60 16.93 -20.56
CA VAL A 187 31.52 16.28 -21.89
C VAL A 187 32.87 16.26 -22.60
N GLN A 188 33.58 17.40 -22.63
CA GLN A 188 34.88 17.55 -23.30
C GLN A 188 35.99 16.61 -22.81
N PRO A 189 36.18 16.31 -21.51
CA PRO A 189 37.23 15.38 -21.09
C PRO A 189 36.94 13.93 -21.51
N ASN A 190 35.67 13.60 -21.74
CA ASN A 190 35.22 12.26 -22.17
C ASN A 190 35.20 12.08 -23.69
N LEU A 191 35.50 13.14 -24.46
CA LEU A 191 35.63 13.08 -25.92
C LEU A 191 37.04 12.66 -26.33
N VAL A 192 37.15 11.80 -27.33
CA VAL A 192 38.44 11.39 -27.92
C VAL A 192 38.82 12.40 -29.01
N TRP A 193 39.63 13.39 -28.66
CA TRP A 193 40.32 14.27 -29.62
C TRP A 193 41.85 14.16 -29.44
N LYS A 194 42.64 14.76 -30.33
CA LYS A 194 44.11 14.60 -30.36
C LYS A 194 44.81 14.93 -29.03
N ASP A 195 44.33 15.94 -28.31
CA ASP A 195 44.89 16.40 -27.03
C ASP A 195 44.00 16.04 -25.82
N SER A 196 43.25 14.93 -25.89
CA SER A 196 42.27 14.58 -24.86
C SER A 196 42.93 13.71 -23.80
N PRO A 197 42.58 13.89 -22.51
CA PRO A 197 43.04 13.00 -21.45
C PRO A 197 42.75 11.52 -21.76
N LEU A 198 41.59 11.24 -22.37
CA LEU A 198 41.16 9.89 -22.74
C LEU A 198 41.99 9.28 -23.88
N ALA A 199 42.48 10.09 -24.83
CA ALA A 199 43.32 9.60 -25.93
C ALA A 199 44.65 9.03 -25.42
N GLY A 200 45.23 9.65 -24.39
CA GLY A 200 46.43 9.14 -23.71
C GLY A 200 46.18 7.79 -23.02
N GLU A 201 45.06 7.66 -22.31
CA GLU A 201 44.68 6.40 -21.64
C GLU A 201 44.35 5.29 -22.62
N LEU A 202 43.64 5.58 -23.73
CA LEU A 202 43.39 4.63 -24.82
C LEU A 202 44.69 4.15 -25.47
N GLY A 203 45.67 5.04 -25.64
CA GLY A 203 47.01 4.69 -26.12
C GLY A 203 47.71 3.69 -25.19
N LYS A 204 47.70 3.95 -23.88
CA LYS A 204 48.25 3.03 -22.86
C LYS A 204 47.54 1.69 -22.86
N MET A 205 46.21 1.70 -22.95
CA MET A 205 45.38 0.50 -23.05
C MET A 205 45.72 -0.30 -24.30
N ARG A 206 45.92 0.35 -25.46
CA ARG A 206 46.34 -0.32 -26.70
C ARG A 206 47.68 -1.02 -26.53
N THR A 207 48.66 -0.33 -25.92
CA THR A 207 49.98 -0.93 -25.67
C THR A 207 49.90 -2.09 -24.68
N LEU A 208 49.10 -1.96 -23.62
CA LEU A 208 48.84 -3.05 -22.67
C LEU A 208 48.15 -4.23 -23.35
N ALA A 209 47.12 -4.00 -24.18
CA ALA A 209 46.42 -5.02 -24.92
C ALA A 209 47.35 -5.79 -25.88
N ILE A 210 48.25 -5.08 -26.58
CA ILE A 210 49.27 -5.74 -27.44
C ILE A 210 50.21 -6.62 -26.61
N ARG A 211 50.69 -6.12 -25.46
CA ARG A 211 51.58 -6.91 -24.58
C ARG A 211 50.87 -8.10 -23.95
N VAL A 212 49.61 -7.92 -23.55
CA VAL A 212 48.77 -9.01 -23.01
C VAL A 212 48.49 -10.04 -24.10
N ALA A 213 48.11 -9.63 -25.31
CA ALA A 213 47.91 -10.54 -26.44
C ALA A 213 49.19 -11.31 -26.79
N GLY A 214 50.36 -10.66 -26.78
CA GLY A 214 51.65 -11.33 -26.98
C GLY A 214 51.97 -12.34 -25.87
N ARG A 215 51.78 -11.97 -24.60
CA ARG A 215 52.08 -12.86 -23.46
C ARG A 215 51.05 -13.98 -23.27
N VAL A 216 49.81 -13.78 -23.69
CA VAL A 216 48.76 -14.81 -23.80
C VAL A 216 49.11 -15.74 -24.95
N GLY A 217 49.46 -15.22 -26.13
CA GLY A 217 49.97 -16.04 -27.24
C GLY A 217 51.14 -16.93 -26.81
N GLU A 218 52.15 -16.38 -26.14
CA GLU A 218 53.30 -17.15 -25.62
C GLU A 218 52.91 -18.21 -24.58
N LYS A 219 51.92 -17.94 -23.72
CA LYS A 219 51.48 -18.88 -22.66
C LYS A 219 50.50 -19.95 -23.14
N PHE A 220 49.73 -19.67 -24.18
CA PHE A 220 48.74 -20.59 -24.75
C PHE A 220 49.24 -21.34 -25.99
N VAL A 221 50.41 -20.98 -26.54
CA VAL A 221 51.10 -21.78 -27.58
C VAL A 221 51.63 -23.11 -27.01
N ASP A 222 51.95 -23.20 -25.71
CA ASP A 222 52.34 -24.46 -25.05
C ASP A 222 51.16 -25.28 -24.50
N ALA A 223 49.93 -24.74 -24.54
CA ALA A 223 48.72 -25.52 -24.29
C ALA A 223 48.21 -26.06 -25.63
N GLN A 224 48.82 -27.17 -26.06
CA GLN A 224 48.44 -27.93 -27.25
C GLN A 224 46.94 -28.31 -27.17
N VAL A 225 46.07 -27.48 -27.75
CA VAL A 225 44.71 -27.88 -28.08
C VAL A 225 44.80 -28.66 -29.39
N PRO A 226 44.32 -29.92 -29.45
CA PRO A 226 44.39 -30.71 -30.67
C PRO A 226 43.51 -30.02 -31.72
N ALA A 227 44.07 -29.87 -32.91
CA ALA A 227 43.39 -29.31 -34.07
C ALA A 227 42.05 -30.03 -34.31
N THR A 228 40.95 -29.36 -33.98
CA THR A 228 39.64 -29.68 -34.52
C THR A 228 39.36 -28.71 -35.65
N VAL A 229 39.56 -29.22 -36.86
CA VAL A 229 38.83 -28.93 -38.10
C VAL A 229 38.47 -27.47 -38.35
N GLU A 230 39.23 -26.86 -39.26
CA GLU A 230 38.78 -25.68 -40.02
C GLU A 230 37.48 -26.05 -40.76
N GLU A 231 36.33 -25.68 -40.19
CA GLU A 231 35.13 -25.45 -40.99
C GLU A 231 35.19 -24.02 -41.51
N ASP A 232 35.45 -23.90 -42.81
CA ASP A 232 35.21 -22.68 -43.59
C ASP A 232 33.74 -22.26 -43.44
N ILE A 233 33.47 -21.37 -42.48
CA ILE A 233 32.21 -20.63 -42.45
C ILE A 233 32.36 -19.50 -43.48
N ALA A 234 32.03 -19.81 -44.72
CA ALA A 234 31.72 -18.80 -45.72
C ALA A 234 30.57 -17.94 -45.17
N VAL A 235 30.88 -16.71 -44.78
CA VAL A 235 29.89 -15.71 -44.39
C VAL A 235 29.14 -15.31 -45.66
N GLU A 236 27.99 -15.94 -45.91
CA GLU A 236 27.06 -15.56 -46.97
C GLU A 236 26.62 -14.09 -46.80
N GLU A 237 26.65 -13.34 -47.90
CA GLU A 237 26.27 -11.93 -48.04
C GLU A 237 24.76 -11.64 -47.84
N ASP A 238 24.03 -12.47 -47.07
CA ASP A 238 22.57 -12.38 -46.88
C ASP A 238 22.14 -11.17 -46.02
N GLY A 239 23.09 -10.51 -45.35
CA GLY A 239 22.83 -9.30 -44.56
C GLY A 239 22.46 -8.08 -45.42
N ASN A 240 22.97 -8.00 -46.65
CA ASN A 240 22.80 -6.82 -47.50
C ASN A 240 21.41 -6.75 -48.15
N GLU A 241 20.76 -7.90 -48.35
CA GLU A 241 19.40 -7.96 -48.90
C GLU A 241 18.35 -7.52 -47.88
N LYS A 242 18.55 -7.88 -46.60
CA LYS A 242 17.67 -7.45 -45.49
C LYS A 242 17.72 -5.93 -45.29
N VAL A 243 18.90 -5.33 -45.41
CA VAL A 243 19.08 -3.87 -45.36
C VAL A 243 18.40 -3.17 -46.54
N LYS A 244 18.49 -3.72 -47.76
CA LYS A 244 17.78 -3.19 -48.94
C LYS A 244 16.25 -3.27 -48.80
N LYS A 245 15.73 -4.32 -48.17
CA LYS A 245 14.28 -4.49 -47.92
C LYS A 245 13.73 -3.45 -46.93
N VAL A 246 14.52 -3.09 -45.92
CA VAL A 246 14.14 -2.04 -44.96
C VAL A 246 14.17 -0.65 -45.61
N LEU A 247 15.15 -0.38 -46.47
CA LEU A 247 15.24 0.88 -47.20
C LEU A 247 14.17 1.08 -48.28
N ALA A 248 13.60 -0.01 -48.82
CA ALA A 248 12.51 0.06 -49.80
C ALA A 248 11.13 0.33 -49.18
N ASN A 249 11.00 0.21 -47.85
CA ASN A 249 9.78 0.46 -47.09
C ASN A 249 9.75 1.85 -46.42
N TRP A 250 10.66 2.75 -46.82
CA TRP A 250 10.70 4.16 -46.41
C TRP A 250 10.34 5.08 -47.57
#